data_AF-A0A813SNJ2-F1
#
_entry.id   AF-A0A813SNJ2-F1
#
_cell.length_a   1.000
_cell.length_b   1.000
_cell.length_c   1.000
_cell.angle_alpha   90.00
_cell.angle_beta   90.00
_cell.angle_gamma   90.00
#
_symmetry.space_group_name_H-M   'P 1'
#
loop_
_entity.id
_entity.type
_entity.pdbx_description
1 polymer ?
#
loop_
_entity_poly.entity_id
_entity_poly.type
_entity_poly.pdbx_seq_one_letter_code
_entity_poly.pdbx_strand_id
1 'polypeptide(L)'
;MGNNYGSKNRREYMMNFLNTAPFGIQIPSSLRDPRDITFSIQQLEQMKTVDDARDIALGYLHDFKKFASVWNSNKIHPETRRLLRKLVQIQTINAVCNSFYRLPDNTRIELDNDTMAHAAQNTKMYSNNYEYDTNRQQRSYDQIVKIFVVNEDCLDTVIYFKEKYPNCNPIVLNMAAANCPGGGWRNGCGAQEENLHRRTNLFQCLEDSYNQLEGKRNWHYPIPEFGGIYSPHVSVFRGSESDGYPFFSHGPQYISFIACAAYSHPYISRNKDGQMELNDRDVINNTVKKMETIFKIALENEHDTIILSAFGCGAFRNPPRHIAKLFHTVISKKYSYSFKYIIFAIMDDHNSMKNHNSNGNIQPFADIFNVPILSLNEL
;
A
#
# COMPACT_ATOMS: atom_id res chain seq x y z
N MET A 1 12.35 49.92 16.53
CA MET A 1 10.92 49.58 16.40
C MET A 1 10.83 48.36 15.50
N GLY A 2 10.63 47.18 16.11
CA GLY A 2 10.68 45.90 15.43
C GLY A 2 9.38 45.60 14.68
N ASN A 3 9.49 45.24 13.40
CA ASN A 3 8.39 44.81 12.56
C ASN A 3 7.92 43.40 12.97
N ASN A 4 6.87 43.35 13.79
CA ASN A 4 6.26 42.13 14.30
C ASN A 4 4.90 41.85 13.63
N TYR A 5 4.82 42.01 12.30
CA TYR A 5 3.57 41.89 11.52
C TYR A 5 3.50 40.66 10.58
N GLY A 6 4.42 39.71 10.68
CA GLY A 6 4.48 38.55 9.75
C GLY A 6 3.96 37.21 10.27
N SER A 7 3.89 37.01 11.60
CA SER A 7 3.64 35.67 12.19
C SER A 7 2.19 35.43 12.60
N LYS A 8 1.45 36.47 13.03
CA LYS A 8 0.04 36.37 13.43
C LYS A 8 -0.87 36.04 12.25
N ASN A 9 -0.70 36.71 11.10
CA ASN A 9 -1.51 36.47 9.91
C ASN A 9 -1.32 35.06 9.31
N ARG A 10 -0.11 34.48 9.31
CA ARG A 10 0.07 33.09 8.85
C ARG A 10 -0.59 32.07 9.76
N ARG A 11 -0.53 32.29 11.07
CA ARG A 11 -1.09 31.38 12.08
C ARG A 11 -2.62 31.43 12.07
N GLU A 12 -3.19 32.62 11.91
CA GLU A 12 -4.63 32.86 11.81
C GLU A 12 -5.19 32.37 10.47
N TYR A 13 -4.44 32.54 9.36
CA TYR A 13 -4.77 31.95 8.07
C TYR A 13 -4.68 30.42 8.10
N MET A 14 -3.66 29.83 8.74
CA MET A 14 -3.58 28.39 8.99
C MET A 14 -4.73 27.89 9.85
N MET A 15 -5.09 28.60 10.93
CA MET A 15 -6.19 28.19 11.81
C MET A 15 -7.54 28.29 11.10
N ASN A 16 -7.77 29.31 10.26
CA ASN A 16 -8.97 29.40 9.43
C ASN A 16 -9.01 28.36 8.30
N PHE A 17 -7.86 28.00 7.72
CA PHE A 17 -7.72 26.91 6.75
C PHE A 17 -7.80 25.52 7.39
N LEU A 18 -7.53 25.38 8.69
CA LEU A 18 -7.80 24.18 9.47
C LEU A 18 -9.27 24.10 9.91
N ASN A 19 -9.94 25.24 10.07
CA ASN A 19 -11.36 25.33 10.36
C ASN A 19 -12.25 25.04 9.16
N THR A 20 -11.71 25.16 7.94
CA THR A 20 -12.39 24.83 6.69
C THR A 20 -11.44 24.01 5.84
N ALA A 21 -11.71 22.71 5.71
CA ALA A 21 -11.10 21.92 4.65
C ALA A 21 -11.28 22.67 3.32
N PRO A 22 -10.48 22.37 2.27
CA PRO A 22 -10.88 22.82 0.93
C PRO A 22 -12.34 22.40 0.76
N PHE A 23 -13.17 23.27 0.17
CA PHE A 23 -14.63 23.13 0.06
C PHE A 23 -15.48 23.60 1.27
N GLY A 24 -14.92 24.28 2.27
CA GLY A 24 -15.72 24.89 3.35
C GLY A 24 -16.27 23.89 4.37
N ILE A 25 -15.72 22.68 4.39
CA ILE A 25 -16.13 21.60 5.29
C ILE A 25 -15.46 21.81 6.65
N GLN A 26 -16.24 21.98 7.72
CA GLN A 26 -15.72 22.04 9.08
C GLN A 26 -15.40 20.61 9.55
N ILE A 27 -14.13 20.22 9.53
CA ILE A 27 -13.75 18.92 10.10
C ILE A 27 -13.88 19.02 11.63
N PRO A 28 -14.60 18.14 12.33
CA PRO A 28 -14.70 18.17 13.79
C PRO A 28 -13.32 18.25 14.46
N SER A 29 -13.18 19.03 15.54
CA SER A 29 -11.90 19.22 16.24
C SER A 29 -11.29 17.91 16.76
N SER A 30 -12.12 16.92 17.07
CA SER A 30 -11.72 15.54 17.43
C SER A 30 -11.04 14.77 16.29
N LEU A 31 -11.21 15.20 15.04
CA LEU A 31 -10.53 14.65 13.85
C LEU A 31 -9.27 15.44 13.48
N ARG A 32 -8.96 16.53 14.21
CA ARG A 32 -7.87 17.46 13.91
C ARG A 32 -6.59 17.23 14.73
N ASP A 33 -6.64 16.54 15.88
CA ASP A 33 -5.42 16.13 16.58
C ASP A 33 -4.94 14.78 16.02
N PRO A 34 -3.82 14.72 15.28
CA PRO A 34 -3.26 13.47 14.77
C PRO A 34 -2.78 12.50 15.86
N ARG A 35 -2.77 12.90 17.13
CA ARG A 35 -2.41 12.05 18.28
C ARG A 35 -3.62 11.46 18.99
N ASP A 36 -4.83 11.88 18.63
CA ASP A 36 -6.09 11.42 19.25
C ASP A 36 -7.03 10.86 18.18
N ILE A 37 -6.57 9.83 17.48
CA ILE A 37 -7.36 9.09 16.48
C ILE A 37 -7.36 7.57 16.79
N THR A 38 -7.24 7.21 18.06
CA THR A 38 -7.72 5.92 18.53
C THR A 38 -9.24 6.03 18.62
N PHE A 39 -9.93 5.89 17.49
CA PHE A 39 -11.35 5.60 17.55
C PHE A 39 -11.49 4.19 18.09
N SER A 40 -11.94 4.07 19.34
CA SER A 40 -12.42 2.77 19.81
C SER A 40 -13.63 2.37 18.97
N ILE A 41 -13.85 1.06 18.79
CA ILE A 41 -15.10 0.53 18.21
C ILE A 41 -16.32 1.23 18.85
N GLN A 42 -16.27 1.46 20.15
CA GLN A 42 -17.30 2.14 20.93
C GLN A 42 -17.55 3.59 20.49
N GLN A 43 -16.50 4.34 20.12
CA GLN A 43 -16.62 5.70 19.59
C GLN A 43 -17.18 5.70 18.16
N LEU A 44 -16.85 4.70 17.33
CA LEU A 44 -17.45 4.53 16.00
C LEU A 44 -18.93 4.11 16.09
N GLU A 45 -19.29 3.32 17.10
CA GLU A 45 -20.68 2.95 17.39
C GLU A 45 -21.50 4.12 17.93
N GLN A 46 -20.91 5.02 18.72
CA GLN A 46 -21.55 6.26 19.18
C GLN A 46 -21.70 7.31 18.06
N MET A 47 -20.90 7.22 16.98
CA MET A 47 -21.08 8.04 15.77
C MET A 47 -22.31 7.64 14.94
N LYS A 48 -23.06 6.59 15.33
CA LYS A 48 -24.33 6.21 14.68
C LYS A 48 -25.48 7.19 14.95
N THR A 49 -25.36 8.13 15.90
CA THR A 49 -26.53 8.85 16.44
C THR A 49 -26.48 10.38 16.42
N VAL A 50 -25.55 11.06 15.72
CA VAL A 50 -25.62 12.54 15.64
C VAL A 50 -25.24 13.04 14.24
N ASP A 51 -26.14 13.83 13.67
CA ASP A 51 -26.24 14.21 12.25
C ASP A 51 -25.02 14.98 11.68
N ASP A 52 -24.09 15.49 12.50
CA ASP A 52 -22.98 16.33 12.00
C ASP A 52 -21.85 15.55 11.31
N ALA A 53 -21.45 14.37 11.80
CA ALA A 53 -20.38 13.57 11.19
C ALA A 53 -20.87 12.78 9.96
N ARG A 54 -22.17 12.43 9.95
CA ARG A 54 -22.84 11.75 8.84
C ARG A 54 -22.92 12.66 7.63
N ASP A 55 -23.34 13.91 7.79
CA ASP A 55 -23.54 14.83 6.66
C ASP A 55 -22.22 15.40 6.10
N ILE A 56 -21.23 15.62 6.96
CA ILE A 56 -19.86 16.05 6.57
C ILE A 56 -19.13 14.95 5.79
N ALA A 57 -19.32 13.69 6.18
CA ALA A 57 -18.78 12.56 5.44
C ALA A 57 -19.58 12.30 4.16
N LEU A 58 -20.92 12.17 4.24
CA LEU A 58 -21.81 11.78 3.13
C LEU A 58 -21.87 12.82 2.00
N GLY A 59 -21.82 14.13 2.31
CA GLY A 59 -21.90 15.18 1.28
C GLY A 59 -20.64 15.30 0.39
N TYR A 60 -19.46 14.94 0.89
CA TYR A 60 -18.19 14.92 0.12
C TYR A 60 -17.92 13.55 -0.51
N LEU A 61 -18.50 12.49 0.05
CA LEU A 61 -18.23 11.06 -0.20
C LEU A 61 -18.62 10.53 -1.58
N HIS A 62 -19.60 11.14 -2.23
CA HIS A 62 -20.20 10.61 -3.46
C HIS A 62 -19.62 11.21 -4.74
N ASP A 63 -18.81 12.27 -4.66
CA ASP A 63 -18.25 12.92 -5.84
C ASP A 63 -16.75 12.66 -5.97
N PHE A 64 -16.39 11.40 -6.25
CA PHE A 64 -15.01 11.00 -6.56
C PHE A 64 -14.44 11.79 -7.75
N LYS A 65 -15.29 12.29 -8.66
CA LYS A 65 -14.86 13.16 -9.77
C LYS A 65 -14.38 14.52 -9.27
N LYS A 66 -15.10 15.12 -8.33
CA LYS A 66 -14.65 16.35 -7.64
C LYS A 66 -13.39 16.11 -6.82
N PHE A 67 -13.29 14.96 -6.13
CA PHE A 67 -12.04 14.56 -5.49
C PHE A 67 -10.90 14.54 -6.50
N ALA A 68 -11.04 13.77 -7.59
CA ALA A 68 -10.02 13.60 -8.61
C ALA A 68 -9.63 14.95 -9.24
N SER A 69 -10.61 15.81 -9.52
CA SER A 69 -10.38 17.16 -10.04
C SER A 69 -9.49 18.00 -9.13
N VAL A 70 -9.72 17.95 -7.82
CA VAL A 70 -8.93 18.71 -6.83
C VAL A 70 -7.57 18.04 -6.63
N TRP A 71 -7.56 16.72 -6.51
CA TRP A 71 -6.37 15.92 -6.31
C TRP A 71 -5.32 16.14 -7.41
N ASN A 72 -5.78 16.07 -8.66
CA ASN A 72 -4.97 16.23 -9.86
C ASN A 72 -4.70 17.71 -10.20
N SER A 73 -5.21 18.66 -9.41
CA SER A 73 -4.88 20.07 -9.57
C SER A 73 -3.42 20.34 -9.22
N ASN A 74 -2.71 21.01 -10.12
CA ASN A 74 -1.32 21.43 -9.92
C ASN A 74 -1.13 22.42 -8.75
N LYS A 75 -2.21 22.94 -8.17
CA LYS A 75 -2.19 23.95 -7.09
C LYS A 75 -2.59 23.38 -5.72
N ILE A 76 -2.85 22.08 -5.61
CA ILE A 76 -3.28 21.48 -4.34
C ILE A 76 -2.17 21.56 -3.28
N HIS A 77 -2.52 22.02 -2.09
CA HIS A 77 -1.58 22.12 -0.98
C HIS A 77 -1.27 20.72 -0.39
N PRO A 78 -0.03 20.43 0.06
CA PRO A 78 0.30 19.13 0.66
C PRO A 78 -0.59 18.74 1.85
N GLU A 79 -0.91 19.69 2.74
CA GLU A 79 -1.84 19.43 3.85
C GLU A 79 -3.26 19.10 3.37
N THR A 80 -3.70 19.69 2.25
CA THR A 80 -4.97 19.31 1.63
C THR A 80 -4.94 17.85 1.18
N ARG A 81 -3.88 17.41 0.49
CA ARG A 81 -3.74 16.00 0.10
C ARG A 81 -3.79 15.06 1.30
N ARG A 82 -3.10 15.44 2.38
CA ARG A 82 -3.06 14.68 3.63
C ARG A 82 -4.45 14.57 4.26
N LEU A 83 -5.22 15.66 4.25
CA LEU A 83 -6.60 15.71 4.74
C LEU A 83 -7.53 14.82 3.92
N LEU A 84 -7.44 14.90 2.59
CA LEU A 84 -8.22 14.08 1.68
C LEU A 84 -7.99 12.58 1.90
N ARG A 85 -6.73 12.18 2.11
CA ARG A 85 -6.38 10.79 2.45
C ARG A 85 -6.98 10.34 3.79
N LYS A 86 -6.98 11.20 4.81
CA LYS A 86 -7.63 10.91 6.10
C LYS A 86 -9.14 10.71 5.95
N LEU A 87 -9.80 11.53 5.13
CA LEU A 87 -11.23 11.36 4.84
C LEU A 87 -11.49 10.00 4.18
N VAL A 88 -10.73 9.63 3.14
CA VAL A 88 -10.86 8.32 2.48
C VAL A 88 -10.67 7.17 3.46
N GLN A 89 -9.68 7.25 4.34
CA GLN A 89 -9.47 6.27 5.40
C GLN A 89 -10.71 6.09 6.29
N ILE A 90 -11.30 7.18 6.79
CA ILE A 90 -12.44 7.11 7.71
C ILE A 90 -13.60 6.38 7.04
N GLN A 91 -13.81 6.67 5.76
CA GLN A 91 -14.83 6.04 4.95
C GLN A 91 -14.56 4.54 4.71
N THR A 92 -13.29 4.16 4.50
CA THR A 92 -12.88 2.75 4.35
C THR A 92 -13.13 1.98 5.64
N ILE A 93 -12.76 2.54 6.79
CA ILE A 93 -13.06 1.94 8.10
C ILE A 93 -14.58 1.82 8.28
N ASN A 94 -15.34 2.88 7.97
CA ASN A 94 -16.79 2.87 8.08
C ASN A 94 -17.43 1.80 7.19
N ALA A 95 -16.99 1.65 5.94
CA ALA A 95 -17.49 0.64 5.02
C ALA A 95 -17.28 -0.78 5.58
N VAL A 96 -16.08 -1.07 6.08
CA VAL A 96 -15.73 -2.36 6.66
C VAL A 96 -16.50 -2.63 7.95
N CYS A 97 -16.61 -1.65 8.87
CA CYS A 97 -17.34 -1.82 10.12
C CYS A 97 -18.85 -1.99 9.93
N ASN A 98 -19.41 -1.40 8.87
CA ASN A 98 -20.83 -1.57 8.53
C ASN A 98 -21.07 -2.74 7.57
N SER A 99 -20.02 -3.34 7.02
CA SER A 99 -20.10 -4.44 6.07
C SER A 99 -20.81 -4.06 4.76
N PHE A 100 -20.84 -2.77 4.42
CA PHE A 100 -21.36 -2.26 3.15
C PHE A 100 -20.86 -0.85 2.88
N TYR A 101 -20.95 -0.42 1.62
CA TYR A 101 -20.82 0.98 1.22
C TYR A 101 -21.95 1.37 0.25
N ARG A 102 -22.09 2.67 -0.01
CA ARG A 102 -23.09 3.19 -0.97
C ARG A 102 -22.40 3.91 -2.12
N LEU A 103 -22.87 3.63 -3.32
CA LEU A 103 -22.52 4.34 -4.54
C LEU A 103 -23.21 5.73 -4.59
N PRO A 104 -22.82 6.63 -5.51
CA PRO A 104 -23.39 7.97 -5.63
C PRO A 104 -24.91 8.02 -5.85
N ASP A 105 -25.48 6.98 -6.45
CA ASP A 105 -26.92 6.79 -6.68
C ASP A 105 -27.65 6.17 -5.47
N ASN A 106 -26.97 6.06 -4.32
CA ASN A 106 -27.39 5.37 -3.10
C ASN A 106 -27.50 3.84 -3.20
N THR A 107 -27.11 3.22 -4.32
CA THR A 107 -27.02 1.76 -4.45
C THR A 107 -26.10 1.22 -3.37
N ARG A 108 -26.61 0.27 -2.58
CA ARG A 108 -25.88 -0.39 -1.50
C ARG A 108 -25.11 -1.59 -2.06
N ILE A 109 -23.83 -1.67 -1.75
CA ILE A 109 -22.96 -2.80 -2.09
C ILE A 109 -22.46 -3.41 -0.79
N GLU A 110 -22.71 -4.70 -0.60
CA GLU A 110 -22.26 -5.42 0.59
C GLU A 110 -20.75 -5.72 0.53
N LEU A 111 -20.12 -5.73 1.69
CA LEU A 111 -18.81 -6.32 1.95
C LEU A 111 -19.03 -7.59 2.76
N ASP A 112 -18.59 -8.72 2.23
CA ASP A 112 -18.81 -10.01 2.88
C ASP A 112 -18.00 -10.13 4.18
N ASN A 113 -18.70 -10.13 5.32
CA ASN A 113 -18.08 -10.20 6.63
C ASN A 113 -17.31 -11.48 6.85
N ASP A 114 -17.83 -12.61 6.38
CA ASP A 114 -17.19 -13.91 6.58
C ASP A 114 -15.86 -13.97 5.83
N THR A 115 -15.79 -13.42 4.62
CA THR A 115 -14.54 -13.30 3.86
C THR A 115 -13.56 -12.35 4.53
N MET A 116 -14.00 -11.19 5.01
CA MET A 116 -13.13 -10.25 5.73
C MET A 116 -12.60 -10.87 7.05
N ALA A 117 -13.46 -11.59 7.77
CA ALA A 117 -13.12 -12.36 8.96
C ALA A 117 -12.09 -13.44 8.65
N HIS A 118 -12.36 -14.24 7.62
CA HIS A 118 -11.48 -15.30 7.15
C HIS A 118 -10.10 -14.76 6.76
N ALA A 119 -10.04 -13.63 6.05
CA ALA A 119 -8.78 -12.96 5.70
C ALA A 119 -7.95 -12.59 6.94
N ALA A 120 -8.58 -11.97 7.94
CA ALA A 120 -7.89 -11.57 9.16
C ALA A 120 -7.46 -12.77 10.02
N GLN A 121 -8.33 -13.77 10.18
CA GLN A 121 -8.07 -14.97 10.98
C GLN A 121 -6.96 -15.84 10.38
N ASN A 122 -6.88 -15.92 9.05
CA ASN A 122 -5.85 -16.70 8.36
C ASN A 122 -4.60 -15.87 8.02
N THR A 123 -4.53 -14.61 8.47
CA THR A 123 -3.31 -13.84 8.38
C THR A 123 -2.26 -14.40 9.34
N LYS A 124 -1.08 -14.73 8.81
CA LYS A 124 0.02 -15.34 9.56
C LYS A 124 1.32 -14.58 9.39
N MET A 125 2.11 -14.53 10.47
CA MET A 125 3.46 -13.97 10.46
C MET A 125 4.51 -15.08 10.36
N TYR A 126 5.42 -14.88 9.42
CA TYR A 126 6.61 -15.70 9.23
C TYR A 126 7.79 -15.11 10.02
N SER A 127 8.49 -15.96 10.77
CA SER A 127 9.59 -15.56 11.66
C SER A 127 10.95 -15.52 10.95
N ASN A 128 12.00 -15.04 11.63
CA ASN A 128 13.36 -14.97 11.08
C ASN A 128 13.93 -16.33 10.66
N ASN A 129 13.57 -17.39 11.40
CA ASN A 129 14.06 -18.75 11.18
C ASN A 129 13.09 -19.54 10.31
N TYR A 130 12.21 -18.86 9.58
CA TYR A 130 11.30 -19.51 8.68
C TYR A 130 12.08 -20.16 7.53
N GLU A 131 12.14 -21.48 7.58
CA GLU A 131 12.62 -22.31 6.49
C GLU A 131 11.43 -22.77 5.67
N TYR A 132 11.48 -22.44 4.39
CA TYR A 132 10.54 -23.00 3.43
C TYR A 132 10.85 -24.49 3.28
N ASP A 133 9.87 -25.35 3.55
CA ASP A 133 10.03 -26.79 3.39
C ASP A 133 10.21 -27.15 1.91
N THR A 134 11.46 -27.34 1.51
CA THR A 134 11.84 -27.72 0.14
C THR A 134 11.35 -29.11 -0.27
N ASN A 135 10.84 -29.93 0.67
CA ASN A 135 10.24 -31.24 0.37
C ASN A 135 8.78 -31.15 -0.07
N ARG A 136 8.08 -30.02 0.17
CA ARG A 136 6.84 -29.75 -0.55
C ARG A 136 7.19 -29.68 -2.02
N GLN A 137 6.48 -30.44 -2.87
CA GLN A 137 6.69 -30.46 -4.32
C GLN A 137 6.88 -29.03 -4.82
N GLN A 138 8.12 -28.66 -5.11
CA GLN A 138 8.43 -27.33 -5.60
C GLN A 138 7.66 -27.18 -6.91
N ARG A 139 6.71 -26.24 -6.96
CA ARG A 139 6.09 -25.89 -8.24
C ARG A 139 7.21 -25.44 -9.15
N SER A 140 7.59 -26.31 -10.07
CA SER A 140 8.50 -25.99 -11.17
C SER A 140 7.66 -25.98 -12.42
N TYR A 141 7.62 -24.83 -13.06
CA TYR A 141 7.03 -24.68 -14.38
C TYR A 141 8.02 -25.15 -15.44
N ASP A 142 7.51 -25.64 -16.56
CA ASP A 142 8.33 -26.06 -17.70
C ASP A 142 8.99 -24.87 -18.42
N GLN A 143 8.47 -23.66 -18.19
CA GLN A 143 8.96 -22.43 -18.78
C GLN A 143 9.58 -21.53 -17.71
N ILE A 144 10.59 -20.76 -18.13
CA ILE A 144 11.12 -19.69 -17.32
C ILE A 144 10.02 -18.66 -17.01
N VAL A 145 10.08 -18.09 -15.81
CA VAL A 145 9.16 -17.05 -15.36
C VAL A 145 9.16 -15.86 -16.33
N LYS A 146 7.96 -15.40 -16.70
CA LYS A 146 7.81 -14.19 -17.51
C LYS A 146 7.84 -12.97 -16.60
N ILE A 147 8.69 -12.00 -16.94
CA ILE A 147 8.87 -10.78 -16.15
C ILE A 147 8.32 -9.59 -16.91
N PHE A 148 7.51 -8.77 -16.24
CA PHE A 148 6.97 -7.53 -16.79
C PHE A 148 7.30 -6.35 -15.88
N VAL A 149 7.47 -5.16 -16.48
CA VAL A 149 7.59 -3.89 -15.77
C VAL A 149 6.46 -2.98 -16.27
N VAL A 150 5.60 -2.53 -15.36
CA VAL A 150 4.35 -1.84 -15.69
C VAL A 150 4.30 -0.50 -14.95
N ASN A 151 3.98 0.57 -15.68
CA ASN A 151 3.91 1.94 -15.14
C ASN A 151 2.56 2.24 -14.48
N GLU A 152 2.18 1.41 -13.51
CA GLU A 152 0.83 1.40 -12.95
C GLU A 152 0.82 1.09 -11.46
N ASP A 153 -0.31 1.38 -10.83
CA ASP A 153 -0.55 1.00 -9.44
C ASP A 153 -0.64 -0.53 -9.28
N CYS A 154 -0.16 -1.02 -8.14
CA CYS A 154 -0.10 -2.46 -7.88
C CYS A 154 -1.49 -3.13 -7.75
N LEU A 155 -2.52 -2.42 -7.27
CA LEU A 155 -3.88 -2.95 -7.21
C LEU A 155 -4.56 -2.90 -8.57
N ASP A 156 -4.36 -1.83 -9.34
CA ASP A 156 -4.93 -1.74 -10.68
C ASP A 156 -4.29 -2.80 -11.60
N THR A 157 -2.97 -3.01 -11.47
CA THR A 157 -2.24 -4.08 -12.16
C THR A 157 -2.78 -5.46 -11.81
N VAL A 158 -2.95 -5.79 -10.52
CA VAL A 158 -3.42 -7.14 -10.15
C VAL A 158 -4.87 -7.38 -10.55
N ILE A 159 -5.73 -6.37 -10.48
CA ILE A 159 -7.14 -6.47 -10.87
C ILE A 159 -7.23 -6.74 -12.37
N TYR A 160 -6.55 -5.92 -13.18
CA TYR A 160 -6.48 -6.11 -14.63
C TYR A 160 -5.88 -7.49 -14.99
N PHE A 161 -4.80 -7.89 -14.31
CA PHE A 161 -4.14 -9.17 -14.57
C PHE A 161 -5.05 -10.37 -14.26
N LYS A 162 -5.82 -10.32 -13.16
CA LYS A 162 -6.78 -11.36 -12.80
C LYS A 162 -7.91 -11.49 -13.82
N GLU A 163 -8.38 -10.38 -14.36
CA GLU A 163 -9.41 -10.37 -15.41
C GLU A 163 -8.88 -11.03 -16.70
N LYS A 164 -7.66 -10.68 -17.11
CA LYS A 164 -7.03 -11.22 -18.33
C LYS A 164 -6.60 -12.68 -18.19
N TYR A 165 -6.16 -13.09 -17.00
CA TYR A 165 -5.63 -14.43 -16.73
C TYR A 165 -6.33 -15.07 -15.51
N PRO A 166 -7.61 -15.47 -15.63
CA PRO A 166 -8.44 -15.94 -14.51
C PRO A 166 -7.93 -17.24 -13.85
N ASN A 167 -7.08 -18.00 -14.54
CA ASN A 167 -6.45 -19.23 -14.03
C ASN A 167 -5.13 -18.98 -13.27
N CYS A 168 -4.74 -17.71 -13.09
CA CYS A 168 -3.59 -17.35 -12.26
C CYS A 168 -4.03 -16.99 -10.84
N ASN A 169 -3.14 -17.20 -9.89
CA ASN A 169 -3.34 -16.88 -8.47
C ASN A 169 -2.32 -15.82 -8.02
N PRO A 170 -2.54 -14.53 -8.35
CA PRO A 170 -1.58 -13.48 -8.04
C PRO A 170 -1.61 -13.04 -6.58
N ILE A 171 -0.44 -12.65 -6.08
CA ILE A 171 -0.23 -12.02 -4.77
C ILE A 171 0.50 -10.69 -4.90
N VAL A 172 0.12 -9.70 -4.08
CA VAL A 172 0.70 -8.34 -4.12
C VAL A 172 1.66 -8.12 -2.95
N LEU A 173 2.82 -7.52 -3.23
CA LEU A 173 3.74 -7.05 -2.19
C LEU A 173 3.21 -5.74 -1.56
N ASN A 174 2.92 -5.77 -0.27
CA ASN A 174 2.87 -4.58 0.58
C ASN A 174 4.30 -4.24 1.05
N MET A 175 4.83 -3.10 0.58
CA MET A 175 6.13 -2.54 0.99
C MET A 175 6.03 -1.92 2.39
N ALA A 176 5.93 -2.80 3.38
CA ALA A 176 5.46 -2.48 4.71
C ALA A 176 6.47 -1.69 5.57
N ALA A 177 5.95 -0.87 6.47
CA ALA A 177 6.69 -0.37 7.61
C ALA A 177 6.88 -1.50 8.65
N ALA A 178 8.13 -1.73 9.05
CA ALA A 178 8.48 -2.84 9.96
C ALA A 178 7.74 -2.77 11.32
N ASN A 179 7.52 -1.56 11.83
CA ASN A 179 7.07 -1.36 13.22
C ASN A 179 5.62 -0.89 13.35
N CYS A 180 4.98 -0.51 12.25
CA CYS A 180 3.66 0.12 12.28
C CYS A 180 2.81 -0.44 11.14
N PRO A 181 1.75 -1.22 11.44
CA PRO A 181 0.84 -1.68 10.42
C PRO A 181 0.27 -0.50 9.63
N GLY A 182 0.39 -0.54 8.31
CA GLY A 182 -0.12 0.54 7.47
C GLY A 182 0.70 1.82 7.50
N GLY A 183 1.90 1.80 8.10
CA GLY A 183 2.78 2.95 8.16
C GLY A 183 2.07 4.19 8.70
N GLY A 184 2.09 5.28 7.92
CA GLY A 184 1.45 6.54 8.28
C GLY A 184 0.03 6.72 7.78
N TRP A 185 -0.71 5.65 7.44
CA TRP A 185 -1.99 5.78 6.73
C TRP A 185 -3.00 6.61 7.52
N ARG A 186 -3.00 6.45 8.86
CA ARG A 186 -3.80 7.23 9.82
C ARG A 186 -3.50 8.72 9.82
N ASN A 187 -2.29 9.07 9.40
CA ASN A 187 -1.79 10.43 9.34
C ASN A 187 -1.91 11.07 7.96
N GLY A 188 -2.53 10.37 7.00
CA GLY A 188 -2.67 10.82 5.61
C GLY A 188 -1.38 10.70 4.78
N CYS A 189 -0.43 9.85 5.21
CA CYS A 189 0.76 9.54 4.40
C CYS A 189 0.36 8.80 3.12
N GLY A 190 1.23 8.89 2.11
CA GLY A 190 0.89 8.59 0.72
C GLY A 190 1.82 7.64 0.01
N ALA A 191 2.49 6.73 0.71
CA ALA A 191 3.24 5.67 0.03
C ALA A 191 2.30 4.51 -0.33
N GLN A 192 2.88 3.47 -0.94
CA GLN A 192 2.14 2.30 -1.42
C GLN A 192 1.37 1.62 -0.28
N GLU A 193 2.01 1.32 0.86
CA GLU A 193 1.36 0.67 2.00
C GLU A 193 0.13 1.45 2.49
N GLU A 194 0.23 2.78 2.63
CA GLU A 194 -0.91 3.59 3.07
C GLU A 194 -2.05 3.61 2.04
N ASN A 195 -1.71 3.55 0.75
CA ASN A 195 -2.69 3.45 -0.33
C ASN A 195 -3.45 2.13 -0.26
N LEU A 196 -2.74 1.02 -0.04
CA LEU A 196 -3.35 -0.30 0.18
C LEU A 196 -4.32 -0.28 1.36
N HIS A 197 -3.95 0.34 2.49
CA HIS A 197 -4.83 0.44 3.66
C HIS A 197 -6.08 1.28 3.40
N ARG A 198 -5.99 2.30 2.55
CA ARG A 198 -7.15 3.10 2.16
C ARG A 198 -8.10 2.38 1.22
N ARG A 199 -7.65 1.37 0.47
CA ARG A 199 -8.43 0.70 -0.58
C ARG A 199 -8.96 -0.68 -0.21
N THR A 200 -8.56 -1.18 0.96
CA THR A 200 -8.79 -2.56 1.36
C THR A 200 -9.19 -2.69 2.83
N ASN A 201 -9.49 -3.91 3.28
CA ASN A 201 -9.64 -4.24 4.70
C ASN A 201 -8.32 -4.71 5.36
N LEU A 202 -7.14 -4.43 4.79
CA LEU A 202 -5.84 -4.86 5.35
C LEU A 202 -5.63 -4.44 6.81
N PHE A 203 -6.22 -3.34 7.25
CA PHE A 203 -6.11 -2.91 8.64
C PHE A 203 -6.69 -3.95 9.63
N GLN A 204 -7.75 -4.71 9.26
CA GLN A 204 -8.23 -5.84 10.07
C GLN A 204 -7.22 -7.00 10.08
N CYS A 205 -6.47 -7.16 8.99
CA CYS A 205 -5.49 -8.23 8.84
C CYS A 205 -4.17 -7.93 9.54
N LEU A 206 -3.80 -6.66 9.72
CA LEU A 206 -2.47 -6.27 10.20
C LEU A 206 -2.46 -5.57 11.56
N GLU A 207 -3.54 -4.85 11.94
CA GLU A 207 -3.60 -4.15 13.23
C GLU A 207 -4.15 -5.07 14.33
N ASP A 208 -3.64 -4.94 15.56
CA ASP A 208 -4.11 -5.73 16.72
C ASP A 208 -5.39 -5.14 17.35
N SER A 209 -5.66 -3.85 17.12
CA SER A 209 -6.81 -3.12 17.67
C SER A 209 -8.17 -3.59 17.14
N TYR A 210 -8.18 -4.33 16.02
CA TYR A 210 -9.40 -4.85 15.39
C TYR A 210 -9.63 -6.34 15.67
N ASN A 211 -9.13 -6.84 16.82
CA ASN A 211 -9.28 -8.22 17.34
C ASN A 211 -10.74 -8.70 17.58
N GLN A 212 -11.75 -8.08 16.97
CA GLN A 212 -13.14 -8.57 16.97
C GLN A 212 -13.33 -9.88 16.20
N LEU A 213 -12.29 -10.38 15.52
CA LEU A 213 -12.35 -11.57 14.67
C LEU A 213 -11.77 -12.83 15.34
N GLU A 214 -11.81 -12.89 16.67
CA GLU A 214 -11.47 -14.02 17.55
C GLU A 214 -9.96 -14.31 17.73
N GLY A 215 -9.59 -14.64 18.98
CA GLY A 215 -8.23 -14.76 19.52
C GLY A 215 -7.36 -15.91 19.00
N LYS A 216 -7.37 -16.16 17.69
CA LYS A 216 -6.49 -17.11 16.99
C LYS A 216 -5.14 -16.51 16.59
N ARG A 217 -5.03 -15.18 16.54
CA ARG A 217 -3.74 -14.50 16.29
C ARG A 217 -2.83 -14.66 17.51
N ASN A 218 -1.64 -15.22 17.29
CA ASN A 218 -0.59 -15.40 18.29
C ASN A 218 0.70 -14.60 17.99
N TRP A 219 0.62 -13.66 17.05
CA TRP A 219 1.72 -12.82 16.61
C TRP A 219 1.35 -11.35 16.73
N HIS A 220 2.35 -10.48 16.85
CA HIS A 220 2.17 -9.03 16.93
C HIS A 220 3.29 -8.35 16.16
N TYR A 221 3.07 -7.10 15.75
CA TYR A 221 4.15 -6.26 15.23
C TYR A 221 5.24 -6.07 16.30
N PRO A 222 6.51 -5.86 15.93
CA PRO A 222 7.02 -5.58 14.58
C PRO A 222 7.18 -6.81 13.67
N ILE A 223 7.23 -6.58 12.35
CA ILE A 223 7.60 -7.60 11.36
C ILE A 223 9.04 -8.08 11.65
N PRO A 224 9.28 -9.40 11.78
CA PRO A 224 10.62 -9.93 11.99
C PRO A 224 11.58 -9.54 10.86
N GLU A 225 12.86 -9.35 11.18
CA GLU A 225 13.88 -8.86 10.27
C GLU A 225 14.00 -9.64 8.95
N PHE A 226 13.91 -10.97 8.99
CA PHE A 226 13.87 -11.83 7.79
C PHE A 226 12.50 -12.48 7.59
N GLY A 227 11.47 -11.92 8.24
CA GLY A 227 10.09 -12.39 8.18
C GLY A 227 9.22 -11.58 7.22
N GLY A 228 7.93 -11.88 7.31
CA GLY A 228 6.87 -11.21 6.56
C GLY A 228 5.50 -11.65 7.06
N ILE A 229 4.45 -10.96 6.65
CA ILE A 229 3.07 -11.31 7.01
C ILE A 229 2.32 -11.65 5.74
N TYR A 230 1.65 -12.80 5.72
CA TYR A 230 0.77 -13.21 4.62
C TYR A 230 -0.69 -12.96 5.01
N SER A 231 -1.41 -12.21 4.18
CA SER A 231 -2.85 -11.93 4.34
C SER A 231 -3.63 -12.48 3.15
N PRO A 232 -4.38 -13.60 3.31
CA PRO A 232 -5.17 -14.19 2.23
C PRO A 232 -6.49 -13.45 1.99
N HIS A 233 -6.98 -13.45 0.74
CA HIS A 233 -8.37 -13.06 0.40
C HIS A 233 -8.84 -11.70 0.96
N VAL A 234 -7.94 -10.72 1.01
CA VAL A 234 -8.26 -9.36 1.45
C VAL A 234 -9.22 -8.72 0.44
N SER A 235 -10.24 -8.04 0.95
CA SER A 235 -11.22 -7.32 0.14
C SER A 235 -10.65 -5.98 -0.34
N VAL A 236 -10.55 -5.81 -1.66
CA VAL A 236 -10.21 -4.56 -2.35
C VAL A 236 -11.49 -4.00 -2.96
N PHE A 237 -11.89 -2.81 -2.53
CA PHE A 237 -13.22 -2.26 -2.88
C PHE A 237 -13.18 -0.80 -3.31
N ARG A 238 -11.99 -0.27 -3.60
CA ARG A 238 -11.82 1.09 -4.11
C ARG A 238 -10.81 1.17 -5.25
N GLY A 239 -11.07 2.09 -6.18
CA GLY A 239 -10.16 2.49 -7.24
C GLY A 239 -8.97 3.33 -6.77
N SER A 240 -8.16 3.76 -7.73
CA SER A 240 -6.89 4.45 -7.53
C SER A 240 -7.03 5.80 -6.83
N GLU A 241 -5.92 6.30 -6.28
CA GLU A 241 -5.86 7.65 -5.69
C GLU A 241 -6.08 8.75 -6.75
N SER A 242 -5.58 8.55 -7.97
CA SER A 242 -5.76 9.46 -9.11
C SER A 242 -7.22 9.59 -9.54
N ASP A 243 -8.01 8.53 -9.40
CA ASP A 243 -9.45 8.51 -9.70
C ASP A 243 -10.30 8.99 -8.51
N GLY A 244 -9.66 9.27 -7.38
CA GLY A 244 -10.30 9.74 -6.16
C GLY A 244 -10.90 8.65 -5.29
N TYR A 245 -10.32 7.45 -5.32
CA TYR A 245 -10.71 6.30 -4.52
C TYR A 245 -12.19 5.89 -4.66
N PRO A 246 -12.75 5.85 -5.89
CA PRO A 246 -14.16 5.49 -6.09
C PRO A 246 -14.41 4.09 -5.53
N PHE A 247 -15.54 3.91 -4.84
CA PHE A 247 -16.00 2.58 -4.49
C PHE A 247 -16.33 1.77 -5.76
N PHE A 248 -16.04 0.46 -5.75
CA PHE A 248 -16.37 -0.40 -6.89
C PHE A 248 -17.88 -0.63 -7.00
N SER A 249 -18.43 -0.49 -8.21
CA SER A 249 -19.87 -0.69 -8.45
C SER A 249 -20.27 -2.16 -8.50
N HIS A 250 -19.31 -3.06 -8.72
CA HIS A 250 -19.51 -4.49 -8.93
C HIS A 250 -19.11 -5.34 -7.72
N GLY A 251 -18.88 -4.72 -6.56
CA GLY A 251 -18.44 -5.42 -5.36
C GLY A 251 -16.91 -5.50 -5.19
N PRO A 252 -16.44 -6.06 -4.07
CA PRO A 252 -15.02 -6.18 -3.78
C PRO A 252 -14.33 -7.22 -4.69
N GLN A 253 -13.06 -6.99 -4.97
CA GLN A 253 -12.12 -7.97 -5.53
C GLN A 253 -11.30 -8.58 -4.39
N TYR A 254 -11.09 -9.90 -4.40
CA TYR A 254 -10.34 -10.59 -3.35
C TYR A 254 -8.90 -10.86 -3.80
N ILE A 255 -7.93 -10.33 -3.07
CA ILE A 255 -6.50 -10.39 -3.42
C ILE A 255 -5.69 -10.77 -2.18
N SER A 256 -4.67 -11.61 -2.33
CA SER A 256 -3.73 -11.91 -1.24
C SER A 256 -2.58 -10.91 -1.23
N PHE A 257 -1.99 -10.70 -0.04
CA PHE A 257 -0.88 -9.77 0.17
C PHE A 257 0.27 -10.39 0.97
N ILE A 258 1.50 -9.93 0.68
CA ILE A 258 2.69 -10.17 1.51
C ILE A 258 3.17 -8.82 2.04
N ALA A 259 3.17 -8.62 3.35
CA ALA A 259 3.84 -7.50 3.98
C ALA A 259 5.30 -7.86 4.28
N CYS A 260 6.24 -7.13 3.70
CA CYS A 260 7.67 -7.26 3.99
C CYS A 260 8.32 -5.88 4.03
N ALA A 261 9.22 -5.65 4.99
CA ALA A 261 9.82 -4.34 5.22
C ALA A 261 11.23 -4.23 4.62
N ALA A 262 11.42 -3.28 3.72
CA ALA A 262 12.73 -2.87 3.23
C ALA A 262 13.48 -2.07 4.30
N TYR A 263 14.81 -1.98 4.20
CA TYR A 263 15.58 -1.09 5.04
C TYR A 263 15.26 0.37 4.75
N SER A 264 15.13 1.17 5.81
CA SER A 264 14.84 2.59 5.71
C SER A 264 16.15 3.39 5.75
N HIS A 265 16.34 4.25 4.75
CA HIS A 265 17.48 5.18 4.64
C HIS A 265 18.85 4.50 4.80
N PRO A 266 19.12 3.39 4.08
CA PRO A 266 20.42 2.72 4.20
C PRO A 266 21.57 3.61 3.72
N TYR A 267 22.78 3.29 4.16
CA TYR A 267 23.97 3.96 3.64
C TYR A 267 24.18 3.61 2.17
N ILE A 268 24.27 4.65 1.33
CA ILE A 268 24.40 4.55 -0.13
C ILE A 268 25.59 5.36 -0.62
N SER A 269 26.24 4.88 -1.68
CA SER A 269 27.33 5.60 -2.36
C SER A 269 27.30 5.37 -3.85
N ARG A 270 28.03 6.19 -4.61
CA ARG A 270 28.23 5.97 -6.04
C ARG A 270 29.24 4.84 -6.27
N ASN A 271 28.93 3.93 -7.19
CA ASN A 271 29.87 2.93 -7.68
C ASN A 271 30.82 3.54 -8.73
N LYS A 272 31.68 2.71 -9.32
CA LYS A 272 32.67 3.14 -10.34
C LYS A 272 32.04 3.79 -11.58
N ASP A 273 30.81 3.42 -11.89
CA ASP A 273 30.03 3.94 -13.03
C ASP A 273 29.17 5.16 -12.65
N GLY A 274 29.36 5.70 -11.43
CA GLY A 274 28.60 6.84 -10.91
C GLY A 274 27.17 6.49 -10.47
N GLN A 275 26.76 5.23 -10.50
CA GLN A 275 25.41 4.78 -10.11
C GLN A 275 25.31 4.66 -8.58
N MET A 276 24.18 5.09 -8.00
CA MET A 276 23.94 4.92 -6.56
C MET A 276 23.70 3.45 -6.23
N GLU A 277 24.39 2.95 -5.21
CA GLU A 277 24.26 1.58 -4.69
C GLU A 277 24.29 1.58 -3.17
N LEU A 278 23.80 0.49 -2.57
CA LEU A 278 23.94 0.23 -1.14
C LEU A 278 25.43 0.05 -0.85
N ASN A 279 25.94 0.66 0.21
CA ASN A 279 27.36 0.59 0.57
C ASN A 279 27.58 -0.05 1.94
N ASP A 280 26.83 -1.11 2.21
CA ASP A 280 26.97 -1.93 3.39
C ASP A 280 26.69 -3.38 2.98
N ARG A 281 27.68 -4.26 3.18
CA ARG A 281 27.60 -5.67 2.75
C ARG A 281 26.52 -6.42 3.51
N ASP A 282 26.32 -6.14 4.79
CA ASP A 282 25.33 -6.82 5.60
C ASP A 282 23.92 -6.38 5.19
N VAL A 283 23.73 -5.08 4.95
CA VAL A 283 22.47 -4.54 4.41
C VAL A 283 22.15 -5.15 3.04
N ILE A 284 23.14 -5.30 2.15
CA ILE A 284 22.95 -5.95 0.84
C ILE A 284 22.52 -7.41 1.03
N ASN A 285 23.26 -8.19 1.82
CA ASN A 285 22.98 -9.60 2.07
C ASN A 285 21.61 -9.80 2.73
N ASN A 286 21.25 -8.93 3.67
CA ASN A 286 19.98 -8.99 4.37
C ASN A 286 18.81 -8.52 3.49
N THR A 287 19.04 -7.57 2.58
CA THR A 287 18.05 -7.20 1.55
C THR A 287 17.74 -8.38 0.65
N VAL A 288 18.77 -9.14 0.24
CA VAL A 288 18.60 -10.39 -0.51
C VAL A 288 17.78 -11.42 0.28
N LYS A 289 18.06 -11.61 1.58
CA LYS A 289 17.27 -12.50 2.43
C LYS A 289 15.79 -12.08 2.52
N LYS A 290 15.52 -10.78 2.70
CA LYS A 290 14.15 -10.24 2.71
C LYS A 290 13.44 -10.48 1.37
N MET A 291 14.13 -10.31 0.24
CA MET A 291 13.58 -10.66 -1.09
C MET A 291 13.26 -12.16 -1.19
N GLU A 292 14.16 -13.03 -0.72
CA GLU A 292 13.90 -14.47 -0.67
C GLU A 292 12.70 -14.82 0.20
N THR A 293 12.49 -14.14 1.33
CA THR A 293 11.31 -14.30 2.17
C THR A 293 10.01 -13.99 1.42
N ILE A 294 9.98 -12.93 0.61
CA ILE A 294 8.81 -12.60 -0.23
C ILE A 294 8.48 -13.78 -1.15
N PHE A 295 9.47 -14.32 -1.86
CA PHE A 295 9.26 -15.45 -2.78
C PHE A 295 8.84 -16.74 -2.05
N LYS A 296 9.48 -17.06 -0.91
CA LYS A 296 9.13 -18.24 -0.10
C LYS A 296 7.70 -18.20 0.40
N ILE A 297 7.26 -17.04 0.92
CA ILE A 297 5.88 -16.86 1.40
C ILE A 297 4.89 -17.04 0.23
N ALA A 298 5.17 -16.48 -0.95
CA ALA A 298 4.31 -16.67 -2.12
C ALA A 298 4.19 -18.15 -2.51
N LEU A 299 5.30 -18.89 -2.55
CA LEU A 299 5.32 -20.31 -2.90
C LEU A 299 4.62 -21.19 -1.87
N GLU A 300 4.80 -20.93 -0.57
CA GLU A 300 4.13 -21.73 0.48
C GLU A 300 2.62 -21.59 0.40
N ASN A 301 2.13 -20.40 0.05
CA ASN A 301 0.70 -20.12 -0.10
C ASN A 301 0.22 -20.31 -1.55
N GLU A 302 0.97 -21.06 -2.36
CA GLU A 302 0.54 -21.55 -3.67
C GLU A 302 0.19 -20.46 -4.70
N HIS A 303 0.84 -19.30 -4.59
CA HIS A 303 0.74 -18.26 -5.60
C HIS A 303 1.66 -18.57 -6.78
N ASP A 304 1.12 -18.43 -7.99
CA ASP A 304 1.86 -18.66 -9.24
C ASP A 304 2.31 -17.36 -9.92
N THR A 305 1.84 -16.23 -9.42
CA THR A 305 2.09 -14.89 -9.95
C THR A 305 2.37 -13.94 -8.80
N ILE A 306 3.39 -13.07 -8.93
CA ILE A 306 3.70 -12.06 -7.92
C ILE A 306 3.70 -10.68 -8.54
N ILE A 307 2.95 -9.76 -7.91
CA ILE A 307 2.98 -8.33 -8.20
C ILE A 307 3.92 -7.66 -7.19
N LEU A 308 5.11 -7.31 -7.66
CA LEU A 308 6.15 -6.60 -6.93
C LEU A 308 6.09 -5.09 -7.22
N SER A 309 6.91 -4.33 -6.51
CA SER A 309 7.12 -2.89 -6.71
C SER A 309 8.59 -2.54 -6.49
N ALA A 310 8.94 -1.25 -6.61
CA ALA A 310 10.29 -0.74 -6.37
C ALA A 310 10.64 -0.76 -4.87
N PHE A 311 10.95 -1.96 -4.34
CA PHE A 311 11.07 -2.27 -2.91
C PHE A 311 11.97 -1.26 -2.16
N GLY A 312 11.35 -0.45 -1.30
CA GLY A 312 12.05 0.56 -0.50
C GLY A 312 12.63 1.76 -1.26
N CYS A 313 12.35 1.92 -2.56
CA CYS A 313 13.00 2.95 -3.40
C CYS A 313 12.36 4.35 -3.31
N GLY A 314 11.15 4.43 -2.73
CA GLY A 314 10.47 5.69 -2.44
C GLY A 314 10.94 6.32 -1.12
N ALA A 315 10.02 6.42 -0.15
CA ALA A 315 10.27 7.06 1.16
C ALA A 315 11.47 6.47 1.93
N PHE A 316 11.83 5.21 1.69
CA PHE A 316 12.94 4.51 2.36
C PHE A 316 14.30 4.69 1.66
N ARG A 317 14.36 5.41 0.53
CA ARG A 317 15.60 5.85 -0.13
C ARG A 317 16.58 4.74 -0.56
N ASN A 318 16.07 3.55 -0.88
CA ASN A 318 16.91 2.52 -1.50
C ASN A 318 17.20 2.89 -2.96
N PRO A 319 18.41 2.60 -3.49
CA PRO A 319 18.75 2.93 -4.87
C PRO A 319 18.10 1.93 -5.85
N PRO A 320 17.16 2.35 -6.73
CA PRO A 320 16.31 1.46 -7.50
C PRO A 320 17.09 0.55 -8.46
N ARG A 321 18.15 1.05 -9.09
CA ARG A 321 18.98 0.21 -9.98
C ARG A 321 19.65 -0.94 -9.22
N HIS A 322 20.12 -0.69 -8.00
CA HIS A 322 20.73 -1.74 -7.18
C HIS A 322 19.68 -2.73 -6.68
N ILE A 323 18.52 -2.25 -6.22
CA ILE A 323 17.40 -3.11 -5.81
C ILE A 323 16.94 -4.00 -6.97
N ALA A 324 16.83 -3.46 -8.18
CA ALA A 324 16.52 -4.25 -9.38
C ALA A 324 17.60 -5.32 -9.66
N LYS A 325 18.90 -4.99 -9.55
CA LYS A 325 20.00 -5.97 -9.69
C LYS A 325 19.90 -7.10 -8.65
N LEU A 326 19.53 -6.78 -7.41
CA LEU A 326 19.36 -7.77 -6.35
C LEU A 326 18.16 -8.69 -6.63
N PHE A 327 17.01 -8.15 -7.03
CA PHE A 327 15.87 -8.97 -7.45
C PHE A 327 16.23 -9.87 -8.63
N HIS A 328 16.87 -9.32 -9.67
CA HIS A 328 17.32 -10.09 -10.83
C HIS A 328 18.22 -11.26 -10.40
N THR A 329 19.16 -11.02 -9.48
CA THR A 329 20.05 -12.05 -8.95
C THR A 329 19.28 -13.14 -8.20
N VAL A 330 18.33 -12.76 -7.34
CA VAL A 330 17.51 -13.70 -6.56
C VAL A 330 16.64 -14.56 -7.47
N ILE A 331 15.97 -13.94 -8.45
CA ILE A 331 15.10 -14.63 -9.41
C ILE A 331 15.92 -15.60 -10.28
N SER A 332 17.02 -15.11 -10.87
CA SER A 332 17.85 -15.91 -11.79
C SER A 332 18.50 -17.11 -11.11
N LYS A 333 18.88 -16.98 -9.82
CA LYS A 333 19.56 -18.06 -9.10
C LYS A 333 18.62 -19.10 -8.49
N LYS A 334 17.42 -18.70 -8.06
CA LYS A 334 16.56 -19.54 -7.20
C LYS A 334 15.13 -19.72 -7.69
N TYR A 335 14.59 -18.78 -8.47
CA TYR A 335 13.14 -18.72 -8.74
C TYR A 335 12.79 -18.66 -10.24
N SER A 336 13.74 -18.98 -11.12
CA SER A 336 13.55 -18.87 -12.58
C SER A 336 12.43 -19.74 -13.12
N TYR A 337 12.05 -20.81 -12.42
CA TYR A 337 10.98 -21.73 -12.82
C TYR A 337 9.88 -21.82 -11.76
N SER A 338 9.87 -20.94 -10.76
CA SER A 338 8.98 -21.07 -9.59
C SER A 338 7.65 -20.34 -9.73
N PHE A 339 7.54 -19.41 -10.70
CA PHE A 339 6.34 -18.62 -10.96
C PHE A 339 6.05 -18.61 -12.46
N LYS A 340 4.78 -18.46 -12.83
CA LYS A 340 4.40 -18.17 -14.22
C LYS A 340 4.78 -16.74 -14.58
N TYR A 341 4.50 -15.80 -13.66
CA TYR A 341 4.63 -14.37 -13.89
C TYR A 341 5.20 -13.63 -12.67
N ILE A 342 6.13 -12.70 -12.90
CA ILE A 342 6.55 -11.68 -11.93
C ILE A 342 6.33 -10.33 -12.59
N ILE A 343 5.53 -9.46 -11.96
CA ILE A 343 5.18 -8.15 -12.50
C ILE A 343 5.66 -7.09 -11.54
N PHE A 344 6.55 -6.21 -11.99
CA PHE A 344 6.96 -5.03 -11.25
C PHE A 344 6.03 -3.86 -11.60
N ALA A 345 4.99 -3.66 -10.80
CA ALA A 345 4.09 -2.51 -10.87
C ALA A 345 4.71 -1.32 -10.12
N ILE A 346 5.20 -0.34 -10.86
CA ILE A 346 5.98 0.78 -10.32
C ILE A 346 5.44 2.09 -10.89
N MET A 347 5.02 2.99 -10.00
CA MET A 347 4.72 4.37 -10.35
C MET A 347 5.79 5.30 -9.81
N ASP A 348 6.20 6.27 -10.62
CA ASP A 348 7.00 7.39 -10.15
C ASP A 348 6.10 8.45 -9.51
N ASP A 349 6.49 8.87 -8.31
CA ASP A 349 5.76 9.84 -7.49
C ASP A 349 6.66 10.99 -7.01
N HIS A 350 6.18 11.78 -6.04
CA HIS A 350 6.95 12.85 -5.41
C HIS A 350 8.26 12.40 -4.71
N ASN A 351 8.44 11.10 -4.44
CA ASN A 351 9.68 10.51 -3.91
C ASN A 351 10.63 10.03 -5.01
N SER A 352 10.27 10.23 -6.28
CA SER A 352 11.09 9.93 -7.45
C SER A 352 11.96 11.13 -7.84
N MET A 353 12.96 10.90 -8.69
CA MET A 353 13.88 11.94 -9.19
C MET A 353 14.66 12.65 -8.07
N LYS A 354 15.05 11.92 -7.02
CA LYS A 354 15.90 12.38 -5.91
C LYS A 354 17.33 11.87 -6.08
N ASN A 355 18.21 12.25 -5.15
CA ASN A 355 19.62 11.86 -5.17
C ASN A 355 19.84 10.34 -5.23
N HIS A 356 18.98 9.54 -4.57
CA HIS A 356 19.09 8.08 -4.57
C HIS A 356 18.47 7.42 -5.81
N ASN A 357 17.59 8.11 -6.55
CA ASN A 357 16.82 7.59 -7.68
C ASN A 357 16.67 8.65 -8.80
N SER A 358 17.79 9.15 -9.31
CA SER A 358 17.82 10.25 -10.29
C SER A 358 17.16 9.92 -11.63
N ASN A 359 16.93 8.64 -11.94
CA ASN A 359 16.32 8.15 -13.18
C ASN A 359 14.88 7.65 -12.93
N GLY A 360 14.25 8.07 -11.83
CA GLY A 360 13.01 7.48 -11.36
C GLY A 360 13.21 6.10 -10.74
N ASN A 361 12.10 5.46 -10.37
CA ASN A 361 12.08 4.12 -9.82
C ASN A 361 11.80 3.06 -10.89
N ILE A 362 11.05 3.40 -11.95
CA ILE A 362 10.62 2.42 -12.96
C ILE A 362 11.70 2.07 -14.00
N GLN A 363 12.35 3.07 -14.60
CA GLN A 363 13.33 2.87 -15.67
C GLN A 363 14.47 1.92 -15.26
N PRO A 364 15.04 2.02 -14.03
CA PRO A 364 16.08 1.08 -13.60
C PRO A 364 15.64 -0.39 -13.58
N PHE A 365 14.36 -0.68 -13.34
CA PHE A 365 13.86 -2.06 -13.39
C PHE A 365 13.75 -2.55 -14.83
N ALA A 366 13.19 -1.74 -15.74
CA ALA A 366 13.12 -2.05 -17.17
C ALA A 366 14.52 -2.34 -17.76
N ASP A 367 15.51 -1.50 -17.45
CA ASP A 367 16.89 -1.69 -17.90
C ASP A 367 17.52 -2.99 -17.40
N ILE A 368 17.34 -3.30 -16.10
CA ILE A 368 18.01 -4.46 -15.47
C ILE A 368 17.38 -5.78 -15.93
N PHE A 369 16.06 -5.80 -16.11
CA PHE A 369 15.36 -6.98 -16.62
C PHE A 369 15.35 -7.06 -18.16
N ASN A 370 15.85 -6.03 -18.85
CA ASN A 370 15.88 -5.92 -20.31
C ASN A 370 14.49 -6.14 -20.94
N VAL A 371 13.49 -5.46 -20.39
CA VAL A 371 12.09 -5.50 -20.84
C VAL A 371 11.57 -4.07 -21.04
N PRO A 372 10.61 -3.85 -21.97
CA PRO A 372 9.97 -2.56 -22.09
C PRO A 372 9.14 -2.21 -20.84
N ILE A 373 8.90 -0.92 -20.64
CA ILE A 373 7.89 -0.43 -19.71
C ILE A 373 6.55 -0.53 -20.42
N LEU A 374 5.58 -1.21 -19.79
CA LEU A 374 4.24 -1.41 -20.33
C LEU A 374 3.21 -0.55 -19.60
N SER A 375 2.16 -0.15 -20.30
CA SER A 375 0.86 0.23 -19.73
C SER A 375 0.00 -1.00 -19.41
N LEU A 376 -1.12 -0.84 -18.69
CA LEU A 376 -2.03 -1.99 -18.43
C LEU A 376 -2.45 -2.68 -19.72
N ASN A 377 -2.83 -1.94 -20.76
CA ASN A 377 -3.35 -2.53 -22.00
C ASN A 377 -2.28 -3.32 -22.79
N GLU A 378 -1.00 -3.07 -22.53
CA GLU A 378 0.12 -3.77 -23.18
C GLU A 378 0.59 -5.00 -22.37
N LEU A 379 0.22 -5.09 -21.09
CA LEU A 379 0.33 -6.29 -20.26
C LEU A 379 -0.74 -7.31 -20.68
#